data_AF-A0A966Q787-F1
#
_entry.id   AF-A0A966Q787-F1
#
_cell.length_a   1.000
_cell.length_b   1.000
_cell.length_c   1.000
_cell.angle_alpha   90.00
_cell.angle_beta   90.00
_cell.angle_gamma   90.00
#
_symmetry.space_group_name_H-M   'P 1'
#
loop_
_entity.id
_entity.type
_entity.pdbx_description
1 polymer ?
#
loop_
_entity_poly.entity_id
_entity_poly.type
_entity_poly.pdbx_seq_one_letter_code
_entity_poly.pdbx_strand_id
1 'polypeptide(L)'
;MNLNWKNIMAAWAVLAIAGTKALAHVGYTGRDFGTLMYNSDGSAKTVTIATQTVSSGFGWADATDEDWGDSHRGRFFRFTLSGSGDVQITAQRNLLGTGTTGSFLPAFSLYSGLGQLTPEQGGHDASQLSIDSRPAGTEGSLRALGNWSIGNDPTYNIAGDPTSGIKYAPRLAYFTYIGNAADGTSANYGGAAGIFGDGSADGYLTATFSGLAAGDYSLWVGGANYALQSVETGTTYTYPTYGVTVSASLVPEPSTTSLFVCGGAILAMLRRRKG
;
A
#
# COMPACT_ATOMS: atom_id res chain seq x y z
N MET A 1 -58.44 -6.48 -12.28
CA MET A 1 -57.18 -5.82 -12.69
C MET A 1 -56.08 -6.88 -12.61
N ASN A 2 -55.76 -7.52 -13.73
CA ASN A 2 -54.85 -8.67 -13.75
C ASN A 2 -53.40 -8.17 -13.73
N LEU A 3 -52.73 -8.36 -12.59
CA LEU A 3 -51.33 -8.04 -12.41
C LEU A 3 -50.48 -9.04 -13.23
N ASN A 4 -49.84 -8.58 -14.30
CA ASN A 4 -48.99 -9.41 -15.15
C ASN A 4 -47.68 -9.72 -14.42
N TRP A 5 -47.62 -10.89 -13.78
CA TRP A 5 -46.49 -11.38 -12.97
C TRP A 5 -45.15 -11.35 -13.70
N LYS A 6 -45.13 -11.42 -15.03
CA LYS A 6 -43.91 -11.35 -15.85
C LYS A 6 -43.25 -9.97 -15.82
N ASN A 7 -44.05 -8.90 -15.70
CA ASN A 7 -43.53 -7.52 -15.64
C ASN A 7 -43.00 -7.18 -14.25
N ILE A 8 -43.53 -7.81 -13.20
CA ILE A 8 -43.03 -7.66 -11.82
C ILE A 8 -41.69 -8.40 -11.67
N MET A 9 -41.58 -9.63 -12.17
CA MET A 9 -40.32 -10.38 -12.13
C MET A 9 -39.20 -9.69 -12.92
N ALA A 10 -39.51 -9.03 -14.05
CA ALA A 10 -38.55 -8.23 -14.80
C ALA A 10 -38.08 -6.98 -14.03
N ALA A 11 -38.96 -6.32 -13.27
CA ALA A 11 -38.60 -5.17 -12.45
C ALA A 11 -37.70 -5.55 -11.25
N TRP A 12 -37.91 -6.73 -10.65
CA TRP A 12 -37.04 -7.25 -9.59
C TRP A 12 -35.67 -7.73 -10.10
N ALA A 13 -35.61 -8.31 -11.31
CA ALA A 13 -34.35 -8.68 -11.94
C ALA A 13 -33.50 -7.47 -12.34
N VAL A 14 -34.11 -6.34 -12.72
CA VAL A 14 -33.39 -5.10 -13.04
C VAL A 14 -32.91 -4.36 -11.78
N LEU A 15 -33.62 -4.44 -10.64
CA LEU A 15 -33.11 -3.94 -9.36
C LEU A 15 -32.00 -4.82 -8.75
N ALA A 16 -31.97 -6.13 -9.04
CA ALA A 16 -30.89 -7.02 -8.57
C ALA A 16 -29.56 -6.85 -9.33
N ILE A 17 -29.58 -6.20 -10.50
CA ILE A 17 -28.38 -5.88 -11.31
C ILE A 17 -27.94 -4.41 -11.09
N ALA A 18 -28.69 -3.63 -10.30
CA ALA A 18 -28.31 -2.29 -9.91
C ALA A 18 -27.17 -2.32 -8.87
N GLY A 19 -25.96 -2.57 -9.37
CA GLY A 19 -24.72 -2.00 -8.85
C GLY A 19 -24.39 -2.30 -7.39
N THR A 20 -24.00 -3.53 -7.08
CA THR A 20 -22.86 -3.65 -6.17
C THR A 20 -21.64 -3.16 -6.94
N LYS A 21 -21.41 -1.83 -6.93
CA LYS A 21 -20.03 -1.36 -7.07
C LYS A 21 -19.33 -2.03 -5.90
N ALA A 22 -18.54 -3.07 -6.18
CA ALA A 22 -17.61 -3.57 -5.19
C ALA A 22 -16.63 -2.41 -4.95
N LEU A 23 -16.97 -1.54 -4.01
CA LEU A 23 -16.06 -0.55 -3.49
C LEU A 23 -14.95 -1.40 -2.87
N ALA A 24 -13.79 -1.41 -3.53
CA ALA A 24 -12.64 -2.07 -2.97
C ALA A 24 -12.31 -1.29 -1.69
N HIS A 25 -12.34 -1.92 -0.53
CA HIS A 25 -12.00 -1.20 0.70
C HIS A 25 -10.48 -1.25 0.91
N VAL A 26 -9.92 -0.21 1.51
CA VAL A 26 -8.57 -0.26 2.08
C VAL A 26 -8.54 -1.38 3.10
N GLY A 27 -7.61 -2.31 2.91
CA GLY A 27 -7.47 -3.48 3.77
C GLY A 27 -6.26 -4.33 3.42
N TYR A 28 -5.98 -5.30 4.29
CA TYR A 28 -4.71 -6.04 4.32
C TYR A 28 -4.87 -7.55 4.11
N THR A 29 -6.04 -8.01 3.67
CA THR A 29 -6.28 -9.45 3.44
C THR A 29 -5.26 -10.03 2.46
N GLY A 30 -4.45 -10.99 2.94
CA GLY A 30 -3.36 -11.59 2.17
C GLY A 30 -2.15 -10.67 1.96
N ARG A 31 -2.05 -9.56 2.70
CA ARG A 31 -1.02 -8.51 2.59
C ARG A 31 -0.45 -8.10 3.95
N ASP A 32 -0.43 -9.04 4.89
CA ASP A 32 0.14 -8.85 6.23
C ASP A 32 1.47 -9.60 6.33
N PHE A 33 2.57 -8.87 6.52
CA PHE A 33 3.88 -9.47 6.79
C PHE A 33 4.00 -9.98 8.24
N GLY A 34 3.04 -9.61 9.11
CA GLY A 34 3.05 -9.90 10.53
C GLY A 34 4.04 -9.03 11.29
N THR A 35 4.46 -9.51 12.46
CA THR A 35 5.54 -8.85 13.23
C THR A 35 6.89 -9.16 12.59
N LEU A 36 7.61 -8.13 12.16
CA LEU A 36 8.98 -8.31 11.67
C LEU A 36 9.90 -8.62 12.85
N MET A 37 10.77 -9.60 12.67
CA MET A 37 11.61 -10.14 13.73
C MET A 37 12.92 -10.70 13.17
N TYR A 38 13.89 -10.90 14.06
CA TYR A 38 15.08 -11.68 13.76
C TYR A 38 14.80 -13.18 13.91
N ASN A 39 15.48 -14.00 13.12
CA ASN A 39 15.59 -15.43 13.32
C ASN A 39 16.42 -15.72 14.59
N SER A 40 16.39 -16.97 15.05
CA SER A 40 17.15 -17.40 16.23
C SER A 40 18.67 -17.26 16.09
N ASP A 41 19.18 -17.19 14.86
CA ASP A 41 20.60 -16.97 14.55
C ASP A 41 20.98 -15.47 14.44
N GLY A 42 20.04 -14.56 14.71
CA GLY A 42 20.24 -13.12 14.62
C GLY A 42 20.14 -12.54 13.21
N SER A 43 19.92 -13.36 12.18
CA SER A 43 19.60 -12.85 10.84
C SER A 43 18.18 -12.29 10.78
N ALA A 44 17.92 -11.32 9.90
CA ALA A 44 16.56 -10.80 9.73
C ALA A 44 15.67 -11.82 9.01
N LYS A 45 14.45 -12.02 9.51
CA LYS A 45 13.45 -12.81 8.80
C LYS A 45 12.83 -11.95 7.71
N THR A 46 13.00 -12.38 6.46
CA THR A 46 12.31 -11.77 5.31
C THR A 46 10.98 -12.47 5.06
N VAL A 47 9.92 -11.68 4.95
CA VAL A 47 8.59 -12.16 4.54
C VAL A 47 8.30 -11.61 3.16
N THR A 48 7.86 -12.48 2.24
CA THR A 48 7.58 -12.14 0.84
C THR A 48 6.15 -12.50 0.48
N ILE A 49 5.43 -11.57 -0.16
CA ILE A 49 4.08 -11.76 -0.67
C ILE A 49 4.11 -11.50 -2.18
N ALA A 50 3.93 -12.56 -2.97
CA ALA A 50 4.12 -12.55 -4.43
C ALA A 50 2.81 -12.61 -5.24
N THR A 51 1.65 -12.70 -4.58
CA THR A 51 0.36 -13.02 -5.22
C THR A 51 -0.54 -11.79 -5.39
N GLN A 52 0.04 -10.58 -5.36
CA GLN A 52 -0.73 -9.34 -5.42
C GLN A 52 -0.68 -8.69 -6.80
N THR A 53 -1.75 -7.98 -7.11
CA THR A 53 -1.84 -7.10 -8.27
C THR A 53 -2.31 -5.72 -7.83
N VAL A 54 -1.74 -4.66 -8.41
CA VAL A 54 -2.21 -3.26 -8.27
C VAL A 54 -3.05 -2.88 -9.49
N SER A 55 -3.85 -1.81 -9.39
CA SER A 55 -4.77 -1.37 -10.44
C SER A 55 -4.24 -0.09 -11.07
N SER A 56 -3.74 -0.15 -12.30
CA SER A 56 -2.95 0.85 -13.03
C SER A 56 -1.43 0.80 -12.82
N GLY A 57 -0.71 1.29 -13.82
CA GLY A 57 0.75 1.47 -13.80
C GLY A 57 1.20 2.85 -13.34
N PHE A 58 0.28 3.76 -13.05
CA PHE A 58 0.54 5.17 -12.72
C PHE A 58 0.05 5.60 -11.33
N GLY A 59 -0.81 4.81 -10.69
CA GLY A 59 -1.57 5.28 -9.53
C GLY A 59 -0.76 5.85 -8.37
N TRP A 60 0.48 5.36 -8.15
CA TRP A 60 1.35 5.95 -7.12
C TRP A 60 1.86 7.32 -7.52
N ALA A 61 2.30 7.48 -8.76
CA ALA A 61 2.79 8.74 -9.28
C ALA A 61 1.68 9.80 -9.33
N ASP A 62 0.49 9.41 -9.77
CA ASP A 62 -0.73 10.25 -9.78
C ASP A 62 -1.13 10.72 -8.38
N ALA A 63 -1.05 9.85 -7.37
CA ALA A 63 -1.28 10.21 -5.98
C ALA A 63 -0.22 11.18 -5.37
N THR A 64 0.80 11.60 -6.14
CA THR A 64 1.75 12.65 -5.73
C THR A 64 1.29 14.06 -6.08
N ASP A 65 0.25 14.19 -6.92
CA ASP A 65 -0.24 15.47 -7.42
C ASP A 65 -1.15 16.22 -6.43
N GLU A 66 -1.49 17.45 -6.77
CA GLU A 66 -2.29 18.35 -5.92
C GLU A 66 -3.75 17.88 -5.74
N ASP A 67 -4.28 17.11 -6.68
CA ASP A 67 -5.65 16.58 -6.69
C ASP A 67 -5.79 15.21 -6.00
N TRP A 68 -4.71 14.69 -5.41
CA TRP A 68 -4.67 13.48 -4.58
C TRP A 68 -5.09 12.21 -5.34
N GLY A 69 -4.62 11.06 -4.85
CA GLY A 69 -4.86 9.79 -5.55
C GLY A 69 -6.13 9.07 -5.15
N ASP A 70 -6.65 8.28 -6.08
CA ASP A 70 -7.60 7.20 -5.84
C ASP A 70 -6.91 6.05 -5.07
N SER A 71 -7.37 5.78 -3.84
CA SER A 71 -6.75 4.80 -2.94
C SER A 71 -6.81 3.36 -3.49
N HIS A 72 -7.70 3.09 -4.44
CA HIS A 72 -7.91 1.78 -5.06
C HIS A 72 -6.89 1.44 -6.14
N ARG A 73 -6.06 2.41 -6.55
CA ARG A 73 -5.04 2.22 -7.58
C ARG A 73 -3.86 1.39 -7.11
N GLY A 74 -3.63 1.36 -5.80
CA GLY A 74 -2.58 0.56 -5.20
C GLY A 74 -3.09 -0.60 -4.35
N ARG A 75 -2.18 -1.15 -3.56
CA ARG A 75 -2.48 -2.16 -2.54
C ARG A 75 -1.82 -1.80 -1.23
N PHE A 76 -2.57 -1.95 -0.16
CA PHE A 76 -2.08 -1.78 1.20
C PHE A 76 -1.55 -3.08 1.75
N PHE A 77 -0.31 -3.04 2.19
CA PHE A 77 0.35 -4.05 3.00
C PHE A 77 0.54 -3.52 4.42
N ARG A 78 0.74 -4.42 5.38
CA ARG A 78 1.05 -4.03 6.74
C ARG A 78 2.14 -4.89 7.36
N PHE A 79 2.75 -4.33 8.40
CA PHE A 79 3.60 -5.06 9.33
C PHE A 79 3.56 -4.37 10.70
N THR A 80 4.02 -5.10 11.72
CA THR A 80 4.17 -4.59 13.08
C THR A 80 5.64 -4.67 13.49
N LEU A 81 6.12 -3.64 14.19
CA LEU A 81 7.40 -3.66 14.89
C LEU A 81 7.15 -3.75 16.40
N SER A 82 7.75 -4.75 17.06
CA SER A 82 7.69 -4.90 18.52
C SER A 82 8.66 -3.99 19.26
N GLY A 83 9.65 -3.45 18.56
CA GLY A 83 10.68 -2.55 19.06
C GLY A 83 11.15 -1.62 17.93
N SER A 84 12.02 -0.67 18.25
CA SER A 84 12.59 0.19 17.23
C SER A 84 13.56 -0.56 16.33
N GLY A 85 13.63 -0.20 15.05
CA GLY A 85 14.62 -0.77 14.14
C GLY A 85 14.55 -0.21 12.73
N ASP A 86 15.50 -0.64 11.92
CA ASP A 86 15.58 -0.34 10.50
C ASP A 86 14.82 -1.40 9.71
N VAL A 87 13.99 -0.97 8.75
CA VAL A 87 13.19 -1.87 7.92
C VAL A 87 13.59 -1.71 6.46
N GLN A 88 13.96 -2.81 5.83
CA GLN A 88 14.16 -2.87 4.39
C GLN A 88 12.90 -3.41 3.72
N ILE A 89 12.48 -2.71 2.67
CA ILE A 89 11.32 -3.06 1.84
C ILE A 89 11.81 -3.21 0.41
N THR A 90 11.38 -4.29 -0.25
CA THR A 90 11.60 -4.50 -1.68
C THR A 90 10.24 -4.64 -2.37
N ALA A 91 10.08 -3.98 -3.51
CA ALA A 91 8.95 -4.16 -4.40
C ALA A 91 9.49 -4.52 -5.78
N GLN A 92 8.96 -5.59 -6.37
CA GLN A 92 9.39 -6.09 -7.67
C GLN A 92 8.18 -6.45 -8.52
N ARG A 93 8.18 -6.06 -9.78
CA ARG A 93 7.17 -6.53 -10.73
C ARG A 93 7.17 -8.05 -10.84
N ASN A 94 6.01 -8.65 -11.08
CA ASN A 94 5.91 -10.06 -11.44
C ASN A 94 4.96 -10.25 -12.62
N LEU A 95 4.76 -11.51 -13.02
CA LEU A 95 4.03 -11.87 -14.24
C LEU A 95 2.50 -11.90 -14.08
N LEU A 96 1.96 -11.55 -12.90
CA LEU A 96 0.53 -11.47 -12.69
C LEU A 96 -0.07 -10.21 -13.33
N GLY A 97 -1.38 -10.23 -13.51
CA GLY A 97 -2.15 -9.09 -14.00
C GLY A 97 -2.44 -9.13 -15.50
N THR A 98 -2.99 -8.03 -16.00
CA THR A 98 -3.48 -7.86 -17.38
C THR A 98 -2.78 -6.74 -18.14
N GLY A 99 -1.96 -5.94 -17.45
CA GLY A 99 -1.16 -4.88 -18.04
C GLY A 99 0.00 -5.42 -18.88
N THR A 100 0.65 -4.51 -19.61
CA THR A 100 1.76 -4.87 -20.50
C THR A 100 2.90 -5.49 -19.71
N THR A 101 3.35 -6.68 -20.13
CA THR A 101 4.45 -7.38 -19.46
C THR A 101 5.72 -6.53 -19.51
N GLY A 102 6.39 -6.39 -18.36
CA GLY A 102 7.66 -5.65 -18.26
C GLY A 102 7.52 -4.13 -18.29
N SER A 103 6.31 -3.57 -18.21
CA SER A 103 6.13 -2.11 -18.14
C SER A 103 5.85 -1.56 -16.75
N PHE A 104 5.55 -2.43 -15.77
CA PHE A 104 5.28 -2.01 -14.40
C PHE A 104 6.57 -1.57 -13.70
N LEU A 105 6.54 -0.36 -13.17
CA LEU A 105 7.55 0.22 -12.30
C LEU A 105 6.92 0.39 -10.91
N PRO A 106 7.26 -0.42 -9.89
CA PRO A 106 6.71 -0.24 -8.56
C PRO A 106 7.17 1.06 -7.90
N ALA A 107 6.27 1.68 -7.16
CA ALA A 107 6.59 2.67 -6.14
C ALA A 107 5.75 2.43 -4.90
N PHE A 108 6.23 2.93 -3.77
CA PHE A 108 5.50 2.80 -2.52
C PHE A 108 5.70 3.96 -1.57
N SER A 109 4.73 4.13 -0.68
CA SER A 109 4.81 5.04 0.46
C SER A 109 4.58 4.27 1.75
N LEU A 110 5.39 4.58 2.75
CA LEU A 110 5.30 4.01 4.09
C LEU A 110 4.64 5.01 5.05
N TYR A 111 3.72 4.51 5.86
CA TYR A 111 3.00 5.26 6.86
C TYR A 111 2.99 4.54 8.21
N SER A 112 3.03 5.32 9.30
CA SER A 112 2.64 4.83 10.62
C SER A 112 1.13 4.85 10.75
N GLY A 113 0.56 3.80 11.35
CA GLY A 113 -0.87 3.61 11.53
C GLY A 113 -1.45 2.57 10.58
N LEU A 114 -2.63 2.07 10.94
CA LEU A 114 -3.42 1.14 10.14
C LEU A 114 -4.77 1.75 9.77
N GLY A 115 -5.31 1.27 8.65
CA GLY A 115 -6.71 1.42 8.29
C GLY A 115 -7.64 0.69 9.26
N GLN A 116 -8.92 0.70 8.92
CA GLN A 116 -9.93 -0.07 9.62
C GLN A 116 -9.65 -1.58 9.51
N LEU A 117 -9.91 -2.30 10.60
CA LEU A 117 -9.70 -3.75 10.73
C LEU A 117 -11.01 -4.41 11.15
N THR A 118 -11.18 -5.69 10.78
CA THR A 118 -12.32 -6.50 11.23
C THR A 118 -12.53 -6.36 12.74
N PRO A 119 -13.76 -6.08 13.21
CA PRO A 119 -15.03 -6.19 12.49
C PRO A 119 -15.50 -4.93 11.74
N GLU A 120 -14.73 -3.84 11.73
CA GLU A 120 -15.04 -2.65 10.94
C GLU A 120 -14.89 -2.97 9.44
N GLN A 121 -15.75 -2.39 8.60
CA GLN A 121 -15.51 -2.33 7.16
C GLN A 121 -14.30 -1.44 6.88
N GLY A 122 -13.50 -1.81 5.89
CA GLY A 122 -12.34 -1.02 5.47
C GLY A 122 -12.76 0.38 5.00
N GLY A 123 -11.84 1.35 5.05
CA GLY A 123 -12.11 2.68 4.51
C GLY A 123 -12.15 2.71 2.99
N HIS A 124 -12.83 3.69 2.40
CA HIS A 124 -12.86 3.89 0.94
C HIS A 124 -13.08 5.36 0.60
N ASP A 125 -12.64 5.77 -0.60
CA ASP A 125 -12.66 7.17 -1.03
C ASP A 125 -14.07 7.77 -1.14
N ALA A 126 -15.07 6.92 -1.37
CA ALA A 126 -16.46 7.33 -1.54
C ALA A 126 -17.27 7.38 -0.23
N SER A 127 -16.67 7.05 0.92
CA SER A 127 -17.39 7.15 2.20
C SER A 127 -17.65 8.62 2.52
N GLN A 128 -18.75 8.89 3.22
CA GLN A 128 -19.10 10.27 3.59
C GLN A 128 -17.96 10.91 4.41
N LEU A 129 -17.38 10.17 5.36
CA LEU A 129 -16.25 10.64 6.16
C LEU A 129 -15.00 10.93 5.32
N SER A 130 -14.73 10.13 4.28
CA SER A 130 -13.61 10.38 3.36
C SER A 130 -13.81 11.67 2.57
N ILE A 131 -15.03 11.88 2.05
CA ILE A 131 -15.39 13.08 1.28
C ILE A 131 -15.33 14.33 2.16
N ASP A 132 -15.85 14.26 3.38
CA ASP A 132 -15.87 15.38 4.32
C ASP A 132 -14.48 15.75 4.86
N SER A 133 -13.51 14.82 4.80
CA SER A 133 -12.16 15.01 5.34
C SER A 133 -11.11 15.42 4.30
N ARG A 134 -11.51 15.65 3.05
CA ARG A 134 -10.61 16.04 1.95
C ARG A 134 -11.09 17.31 1.22
N PRO A 135 -10.20 18.04 0.53
CA PRO A 135 -10.59 19.16 -0.33
C PRO A 135 -11.56 18.73 -1.43
N ALA A 136 -12.42 19.66 -1.84
CA ALA A 136 -13.29 19.44 -3.00
C ALA A 136 -12.45 19.32 -4.28
N GLY A 137 -12.88 18.43 -5.18
CA GLY A 137 -12.23 18.24 -6.49
C GLY A 137 -11.11 17.21 -6.50
N THR A 138 -10.77 16.60 -5.35
CA THR A 138 -9.77 15.52 -5.32
C THR A 138 -10.34 14.20 -5.83
N GLU A 139 -9.50 13.39 -6.49
CA GLU A 139 -9.90 12.08 -7.02
C GLU A 139 -10.22 11.10 -5.89
N GLY A 140 -9.34 11.06 -4.90
CA GLY A 140 -9.45 10.24 -3.70
C GLY A 140 -8.98 10.96 -2.44
N SER A 141 -8.87 10.19 -1.36
CA SER A 141 -8.35 10.68 -0.07
C SER A 141 -6.85 10.44 0.08
N LEU A 142 -6.25 9.65 -0.80
CA LEU A 142 -4.87 9.19 -0.63
C LEU A 142 -3.85 10.26 -1.03
N ARG A 143 -2.83 10.44 -0.20
CA ARG A 143 -1.68 11.29 -0.51
C ARG A 143 -0.39 10.50 -0.42
N ALA A 144 0.26 10.25 -1.55
CA ALA A 144 1.48 9.43 -1.60
C ALA A 144 2.66 10.06 -0.85
N LEU A 145 2.72 11.39 -0.79
CA LEU A 145 3.86 12.15 -0.24
C LEU A 145 3.49 12.92 1.05
N GLY A 146 2.40 12.55 1.72
CA GLY A 146 1.98 13.28 2.91
C GLY A 146 0.98 12.54 3.78
N ASN A 147 0.71 13.12 4.95
CA ASN A 147 -0.31 12.59 5.84
C ASN A 147 -1.68 12.65 5.18
N TRP A 148 -2.50 11.64 5.46
CA TRP A 148 -3.86 11.54 4.94
C TRP A 148 -4.73 10.69 5.87
N SER A 149 -6.03 10.70 5.60
CA SER A 149 -7.02 9.91 6.33
C SER A 149 -8.07 9.33 5.41
N ILE A 150 -8.67 8.21 5.82
CA ILE A 150 -9.77 7.59 5.08
C ILE A 150 -10.86 7.10 6.04
N GLY A 151 -12.10 7.39 5.67
CA GLY A 151 -13.29 6.97 6.39
C GLY A 151 -13.86 5.67 5.84
N ASN A 152 -14.61 4.97 6.70
CA ASN A 152 -15.43 3.83 6.33
C ASN A 152 -16.93 4.13 6.50
N ASP A 153 -17.76 3.23 5.98
CA ASP A 153 -19.19 3.20 6.24
C ASP A 153 -19.51 2.48 7.57
N PRO A 154 -20.67 2.77 8.20
CA PRO A 154 -21.12 2.00 9.36
C PRO A 154 -21.32 0.53 9.01
N THR A 155 -20.84 -0.37 9.86
CA THR A 155 -20.99 -1.82 9.68
C THR A 155 -21.78 -2.42 10.83
N TYR A 156 -22.60 -3.43 10.54
CA TYR A 156 -23.29 -4.21 11.57
C TYR A 156 -22.60 -5.57 11.72
N ASN A 157 -22.47 -6.05 12.95
CA ASN A 157 -21.90 -7.39 13.23
C ASN A 157 -22.69 -8.54 12.56
N ILE A 158 -23.97 -8.30 12.27
CA ILE A 158 -24.81 -9.15 11.41
C ILE A 158 -25.07 -8.34 10.13
N ALA A 159 -24.51 -8.79 9.02
CA ALA A 159 -24.60 -8.09 7.75
C ALA A 159 -26.08 -7.91 7.34
N GLY A 160 -26.48 -6.66 7.10
CA GLY A 160 -27.83 -6.32 6.64
C GLY A 160 -28.93 -6.36 7.69
N ASP A 161 -28.62 -6.58 8.98
CA ASP A 161 -29.61 -6.52 10.06
C ASP A 161 -29.39 -5.29 10.97
N PRO A 162 -30.01 -4.14 10.63
CA PRO A 162 -29.89 -2.92 11.44
C PRO A 162 -30.71 -2.97 12.74
N THR A 163 -31.51 -4.02 12.95
CA THR A 163 -32.45 -4.14 14.08
C THR A 163 -31.98 -5.09 15.17
N SER A 164 -31.19 -6.10 14.84
CA SER A 164 -30.59 -7.04 15.81
C SER A 164 -29.07 -6.96 15.90
N GLY A 165 -28.42 -6.23 14.98
CA GLY A 165 -26.97 -6.07 14.96
C GLY A 165 -26.44 -4.94 15.87
N ILE A 166 -25.25 -5.14 16.42
CA ILE A 166 -24.43 -4.08 17.01
C ILE A 166 -23.81 -3.27 15.87
N LYS A 167 -24.09 -1.96 15.84
CA LYS A 167 -23.52 -1.02 14.89
C LYS A 167 -22.10 -0.64 15.33
N TYR A 168 -21.12 -0.94 14.49
CA TYR A 168 -19.79 -0.34 14.54
C TYR A 168 -19.88 1.05 13.91
N ALA A 169 -19.61 2.08 14.70
CA ALA A 169 -19.64 3.46 14.23
C ALA A 169 -18.52 3.68 13.20
N PRO A 170 -18.79 4.45 12.13
CA PRO A 170 -17.76 4.79 11.16
C PRO A 170 -16.73 5.72 11.81
N ARG A 171 -15.48 5.65 11.35
CA ARG A 171 -14.38 6.48 11.84
C ARG A 171 -13.38 6.78 10.74
N LEU A 172 -12.60 7.83 10.96
CA LEU A 172 -11.38 8.08 10.19
C LEU A 172 -10.25 7.17 10.71
N ALA A 173 -9.53 6.56 9.78
CA ALA A 173 -8.19 6.04 10.00
C ALA A 173 -7.18 7.09 9.51
N TYR A 174 -6.08 7.25 10.24
CA TYR A 174 -5.05 8.24 9.94
C TYR A 174 -3.74 7.55 9.61
N PHE A 175 -3.06 8.04 8.58
CA PHE A 175 -1.78 7.55 8.12
C PHE A 175 -0.76 8.68 8.22
N THR A 176 0.23 8.50 9.10
CA THR A 176 1.32 9.47 9.25
C THR A 176 2.45 9.08 8.32
N TYR A 177 2.74 9.94 7.36
CA TYR A 177 3.76 9.71 6.33
C TYR A 177 5.16 9.62 6.93
N ILE A 178 5.92 8.62 6.47
CA ILE A 178 7.30 8.36 6.88
C ILE A 178 8.25 8.61 5.72
N GLY A 179 7.93 8.09 4.54
CA GLY A 179 8.75 8.24 3.35
C GLY A 179 8.22 7.43 2.19
N ASN A 180 8.92 7.49 1.07
CA ASN A 180 8.58 6.78 -0.15
C ASN A 180 9.82 6.26 -0.86
N ALA A 181 9.59 5.42 -1.86
CA ALA A 181 10.57 5.14 -2.89
C ALA A 181 9.88 4.79 -4.21
N ALA A 182 10.54 5.06 -5.34
CA ALA A 182 10.02 4.81 -6.67
C ALA A 182 11.09 4.20 -7.60
N ASP A 183 10.68 3.21 -8.39
CA ASP A 183 11.48 2.64 -9.48
C ASP A 183 11.61 3.67 -10.62
N GLY A 184 12.86 3.98 -11.00
CA GLY A 184 13.19 4.88 -12.10
C GLY A 184 13.55 6.31 -11.67
N THR A 185 13.23 7.28 -12.53
CA THR A 185 13.58 8.70 -12.39
C THR A 185 12.36 9.61 -12.52
N SER A 186 12.54 10.92 -12.39
CA SER A 186 11.46 11.90 -12.63
C SER A 186 10.88 11.86 -14.05
N ALA A 187 11.60 11.26 -15.01
CA ALA A 187 11.04 10.96 -16.33
C ALA A 187 9.90 9.91 -16.28
N ASN A 188 9.84 9.11 -15.21
CA ASN A 188 8.82 8.08 -14.99
C ASN A 188 7.71 8.58 -14.07
N TYR A 189 8.07 9.04 -12.86
CA TYR A 189 7.10 9.39 -11.80
C TYR A 189 6.69 10.86 -11.76
N GLY A 190 7.13 11.67 -12.72
CA GLY A 190 6.77 13.08 -12.80
C GLY A 190 7.65 13.99 -11.94
N GLY A 191 7.19 15.23 -11.77
CA GLY A 191 7.98 16.35 -11.25
C GLY A 191 7.74 16.71 -9.78
N ALA A 192 6.89 15.97 -9.06
CA ALA A 192 6.59 16.28 -7.67
C ALA A 192 7.85 16.20 -6.80
N ALA A 193 8.02 17.18 -5.91
CA ALA A 193 9.18 17.24 -5.02
C ALA A 193 9.07 16.18 -3.90
N GLY A 194 10.22 15.66 -3.45
CA GLY A 194 10.28 14.71 -2.33
C GLY A 194 10.07 13.24 -2.71
N ILE A 195 10.09 12.90 -4.01
CA ILE A 195 10.12 11.51 -4.49
C ILE A 195 11.56 10.98 -4.45
N PHE A 196 11.75 9.79 -3.90
CA PHE A 196 13.04 9.11 -3.85
C PHE A 196 13.11 8.02 -4.92
N GLY A 197 13.57 8.40 -6.12
CA GLY A 197 13.84 7.46 -7.22
C GLY A 197 15.14 6.66 -7.01
N ASP A 198 15.16 5.40 -7.41
CA ASP A 198 16.39 4.58 -7.42
C ASP A 198 17.28 4.80 -8.66
N GLY A 199 16.78 5.54 -9.66
CA GLY A 199 17.51 5.93 -10.86
C GLY A 199 17.44 4.93 -12.01
N SER A 200 16.81 3.77 -11.85
CA SER A 200 16.81 2.70 -12.86
C SER A 200 15.41 2.14 -13.05
N ALA A 201 14.78 2.41 -14.21
CA ALA A 201 13.44 1.94 -14.54
C ALA A 201 13.41 0.44 -14.93
N ASP A 202 13.67 -0.46 -13.99
CA ASP A 202 13.93 -1.89 -14.26
C ASP A 202 12.89 -2.87 -13.71
N GLY A 203 11.88 -2.37 -13.01
CA GLY A 203 10.82 -3.15 -12.37
C GLY A 203 11.16 -3.63 -10.97
N TYR A 204 12.23 -3.14 -10.35
CA TYR A 204 12.72 -3.55 -9.04
C TYR A 204 13.13 -2.34 -8.21
N LEU A 205 12.71 -2.32 -6.95
CA LEU A 205 13.00 -1.23 -6.04
C LEU A 205 13.28 -1.77 -4.64
N THR A 206 14.32 -1.24 -3.98
CA THR A 206 14.59 -1.49 -2.56
C THR A 206 14.82 -0.16 -1.83
N ALA A 207 14.19 -0.01 -0.66
CA ALA A 207 14.45 1.11 0.24
C ALA A 207 14.57 0.64 1.69
N THR A 208 15.37 1.36 2.48
CA THR A 208 15.51 1.16 3.92
C THR A 208 14.98 2.38 4.65
N PHE A 209 14.12 2.15 5.64
CA PHE A 209 13.62 3.16 6.57
C PHE A 209 14.27 2.96 7.92
N SER A 210 15.09 3.92 8.33
CA SER A 210 15.87 3.82 9.55
C SER A 210 15.15 4.38 10.77
N GLY A 211 15.40 3.76 11.94
CA GLY A 211 14.94 4.26 13.23
C GLY A 211 13.41 4.29 13.38
N LEU A 212 12.70 3.36 12.75
CA LEU A 212 11.26 3.23 12.96
C LEU A 212 11.01 2.83 14.42
N ALA A 213 10.01 3.43 15.06
CA ALA A 213 9.60 3.07 16.42
C ALA A 213 8.86 1.72 16.47
N ALA A 214 8.55 1.24 17.68
CA ALA A 214 7.57 0.16 17.82
C ALA A 214 6.18 0.65 17.38
N GLY A 215 5.42 -0.19 16.70
CA GLY A 215 4.07 0.15 16.23
C GLY A 215 3.66 -0.57 14.96
N ASP A 216 2.49 -0.20 14.46
CA ASP A 216 1.92 -0.74 13.23
C ASP A 216 2.13 0.21 12.04
N TYR A 217 2.40 -0.38 10.89
CA TYR A 217 2.77 0.33 9.69
C TYR A 217 1.95 -0.13 8.50
N SER A 218 1.62 0.83 7.63
CA SER A 218 0.98 0.58 6.35
C SER A 218 1.92 0.95 5.21
N LEU A 219 2.08 0.04 4.27
CA LEU A 219 2.83 0.24 3.04
C LEU A 219 1.83 0.26 1.89
N TRP A 220 1.71 1.39 1.21
CA TRP A 220 0.89 1.50 0.01
C TRP A 220 1.77 1.36 -1.23
N VAL A 221 1.50 0.35 -2.05
CA VAL A 221 2.27 0.03 -3.25
C VAL A 221 1.41 0.30 -4.49
N GLY A 222 1.95 1.03 -5.46
CA GLY A 222 1.31 1.34 -6.73
C GLY A 222 2.33 1.47 -7.86
N GLY A 223 1.88 1.97 -9.01
CA GLY A 223 2.75 2.16 -10.18
C GLY A 223 3.33 3.56 -10.30
N ALA A 224 4.60 3.64 -10.68
CA ALA A 224 5.38 4.88 -10.79
C ALA A 224 5.35 5.51 -12.18
N ASN A 225 4.71 4.89 -13.18
CA ASN A 225 4.78 5.35 -14.57
C ASN A 225 3.65 6.34 -14.86
N TYR A 226 3.89 7.60 -14.53
CA TYR A 226 2.92 8.70 -14.61
C TYR A 226 2.28 8.86 -15.98
N ALA A 227 3.06 8.68 -17.06
CA ALA A 227 2.57 8.82 -18.43
C ALA A 227 1.42 7.86 -18.77
N LEU A 228 1.30 6.73 -18.06
CA LEU A 228 0.22 5.76 -18.26
C LEU A 228 -1.15 6.32 -17.88
N GLN A 229 -1.24 7.38 -17.08
CA GLN A 229 -2.51 8.04 -16.73
C GLN A 229 -3.30 8.48 -17.98
N SER A 230 -2.60 8.90 -19.03
CA SER A 230 -3.19 9.38 -20.29
C SER A 230 -3.71 8.29 -21.23
N VAL A 231 -3.27 7.04 -21.04
CA VAL A 231 -3.59 5.90 -21.93
C VAL A 231 -4.38 4.81 -21.22
N GLU A 232 -4.17 4.63 -19.92
CA GLU A 232 -4.96 3.79 -19.05
C GLU A 232 -6.19 4.58 -18.55
N THR A 233 -6.95 5.16 -19.49
CA THR A 233 -8.16 5.93 -19.17
C THR A 233 -9.37 5.01 -19.14
N GLY A 234 -10.06 4.94 -18.00
CA GLY A 234 -11.28 4.13 -17.86
C GLY A 234 -12.51 4.84 -18.43
N THR A 235 -12.81 4.69 -19.71
CA THR A 235 -14.16 4.99 -20.26
C THR A 235 -15.05 3.74 -20.31
N THR A 236 -14.48 2.55 -20.12
CA THR A 236 -15.21 1.27 -20.02
C THR A 236 -14.49 0.39 -18.99
N TYR A 237 -15.02 0.37 -17.77
CA TYR A 237 -14.65 -0.44 -16.60
C TYR A 237 -13.63 -1.57 -16.81
N THR A 238 -12.35 -1.28 -16.61
CA THR A 238 -11.38 -2.01 -15.76
C THR A 238 -9.99 -1.54 -16.16
N TYR A 239 -9.26 -0.91 -15.24
CA TYR A 239 -7.87 -0.56 -15.46
C TYR A 239 -7.04 -1.84 -15.55
N PRO A 240 -5.96 -1.87 -16.36
CA PRO A 240 -5.06 -3.00 -16.35
C PRO A 240 -4.53 -3.22 -14.93
N THR A 241 -4.29 -4.49 -14.61
CA THR A 241 -3.68 -4.85 -13.33
C THR A 241 -2.23 -5.24 -13.55
N TYR A 242 -1.38 -4.92 -12.60
CA TYR A 242 0.05 -5.24 -12.67
C TYR A 242 0.47 -6.04 -11.45
N GLY A 243 1.16 -7.14 -11.69
CA GLY A 243 1.67 -8.03 -10.67
C GLY A 243 2.82 -7.42 -9.89
N VAL A 244 2.78 -7.55 -8.56
CA VAL A 244 3.84 -7.09 -7.67
C VAL A 244 4.14 -8.12 -6.59
N THR A 245 5.43 -8.35 -6.39
CA THR A 245 6.00 -9.08 -5.26
C THR A 245 6.58 -8.07 -4.30
N VAL A 246 6.17 -8.15 -3.04
CA VAL A 246 6.66 -7.23 -1.99
C VAL A 246 7.27 -8.04 -0.87
N SER A 247 8.43 -7.60 -0.39
CA SER A 247 9.14 -8.19 0.73
C SER A 247 9.45 -7.14 1.78
N ALA A 248 9.39 -7.55 3.05
CA ALA A 248 9.80 -6.71 4.17
C ALA A 248 10.65 -7.53 5.17
N SER A 249 11.68 -6.89 5.71
CA SER A 249 12.52 -7.46 6.77
C SER A 249 13.10 -6.36 7.64
N LEU A 250 13.47 -6.70 8.88
CA LEU A 250 14.40 -5.87 9.65
C LEU A 250 15.76 -5.82 8.94
N VAL A 251 16.54 -4.78 9.19
CA VAL A 251 17.96 -4.74 8.85
C VAL A 251 18.74 -5.18 10.09
N PRO A 252 19.54 -6.25 10.02
CA PRO A 252 20.36 -6.66 11.15
C PRO A 252 21.35 -5.58 11.54
N GLU A 253 21.36 -5.22 12.82
CA GLU A 253 22.45 -4.45 13.41
C GLU A 253 23.76 -5.27 13.30
N PRO A 254 24.92 -4.63 13.06
CA PRO A 254 26.19 -5.33 13.09
C PRO A 254 26.36 -6.08 14.41
N SER A 255 26.56 -7.40 14.34
CA SER A 255 26.72 -8.18 15.58
C SER A 255 27.91 -7.65 16.39
N THR A 256 27.77 -7.62 17.71
CA THR A 256 28.85 -7.25 18.64
C THR A 256 30.14 -8.03 18.34
N THR A 257 30.02 -9.30 17.95
CA THR A 257 31.14 -10.16 17.53
C THR A 257 31.81 -9.64 16.26
N SER A 258 31.04 -9.22 15.25
CA SER A 258 31.56 -8.63 14.01
C SER A 258 32.35 -7.35 14.30
N LEU A 259 31.83 -6.49 15.18
CA LEU A 259 32.54 -5.28 15.61
C LEU A 259 33.85 -5.60 16.34
N PHE A 260 33.86 -6.61 17.21
CA PHE A 260 35.09 -7.05 17.89
C PHE A 260 36.12 -7.66 16.93
N VAL A 261 35.69 -8.45 15.94
CA VAL A 261 36.60 -9.02 14.93
C VAL A 261 37.21 -7.92 14.06
N CYS A 262 36.40 -6.98 13.58
CA CYS A 262 36.88 -5.84 12.80
C CYS A 262 37.82 -4.96 13.63
N GLY A 263 37.45 -4.64 14.87
CA GLY A 263 38.31 -3.89 15.80
C GLY A 263 39.64 -4.60 16.09
N GLY A 264 39.60 -5.92 16.31
CA GLY A 264 40.79 -6.75 16.50
C GLY A 264 41.70 -6.79 15.27
N ALA A 265 41.12 -6.91 14.08
CA ALA A 265 41.86 -6.88 12.82
C ALA A 265 42.54 -5.53 12.58
N ILE A 266 41.85 -4.42 12.85
CA ILE A 266 42.41 -3.06 12.75
C ILE A 266 43.57 -2.88 13.75
N LEU A 267 43.38 -3.30 15.00
CA LEU A 267 44.44 -3.26 16.03
C LEU A 267 45.66 -4.09 15.64
N ALA A 268 45.46 -5.28 15.06
CA ALA A 268 46.54 -6.14 14.59
C ALA A 268 47.30 -5.51 13.41
N MET A 269 46.60 -4.87 12.46
CA MET A 269 47.21 -4.13 11.35
C MET A 269 48.00 -2.91 11.84
N LEU A 270 47.46 -2.15 12.81
CA LEU A 270 48.16 -1.00 13.40
C LEU A 270 49.41 -1.43 14.18
N ARG A 271 49.36 -2.58 14.88
CA ARG A 271 50.53 -3.14 15.58
C ARG A 271 51.63 -3.56 14.61
N ARG A 272 51.28 -4.11 13.44
CA ARG A 272 52.23 -4.47 12.37
C ARG A 272 52.89 -3.27 11.67
N ARG A 273 52.30 -2.07 11.73
CA ARG A 273 52.90 -0.84 11.15
C ARG A 273 53.86 -0.12 12.09
N LYS A 274 53.87 -0.47 13.38
CA LYS A 274 54.70 0.16 14.42
C LYS A 274 55.91 -0.67 14.86
N GLY A 275 56.05 -1.90 14.36
CA GLY A 275 57.25 -2.73 14.52
C GLY A 275 57.94 -2.88 13.19
#